data_AF-A0A7J3IK39-F1
#
_entry.id   AF-A0A7J3IK39-F1
#
_cell.length_a   1.000
_cell.length_b   1.000
_cell.length_c   1.000
_cell.angle_alpha   90.00
_cell.angle_beta   90.00
_cell.angle_gamma   90.00
#
_symmetry.space_group_name_H-M   'P 1'
#
loop_
_entity.id
_entity.type
_entity.pdbx_description
1 polymer ?
#
loop_
_entity_poly.entity_id
_entity_poly.type
_entity_poly.pdbx_seq_one_letter_code
_entity_poly.pdbx_strand_id
1 'polypeptide(L)'
;MKNPFASPPPPLREVITQSVYKLRIQQQKVVQASLRLKERDKILFQTCVNALRANNRERAAICANELAEVRKLINFLQQVELALERVILRLETVRELSDIIIDLKPVLRTLKSVSRQLSEILPEVSSEINEINNVIGETIYSTKISSDEVIIPVDKVTPAGEQILNEVTSFLESKIAERLPEPPATQETPQIEQARAEIKQMVALAASCSQTVGGETVEGDGCRSENLISFRKAEIQEISLRVGKPSLEEALLEYVRRSGGEIDLIRCSHDLGASYEEVEKALQSLGAKGKVKIEVRR
;
A
#
# COMPACT_ATOMS: atom_id res chain seq x y z
N MET A 1 43.51 6.41 26.23
CA MET A 1 44.38 5.26 25.87
C MET A 1 43.59 4.34 24.93
N LYS A 2 44.02 4.17 23.67
CA LYS A 2 43.41 3.22 22.73
C LYS A 2 44.01 1.83 22.99
N ASN A 3 43.18 0.82 23.16
CA ASN A 3 43.61 -0.56 23.46
C ASN A 3 44.58 -1.09 22.39
N PRO A 4 45.79 -1.56 22.75
CA PRO A 4 46.78 -2.08 21.79
C PRO A 4 46.44 -3.48 21.24
N PHE A 5 45.38 -4.12 21.74
CA PHE A 5 44.89 -5.43 21.29
C PHE A 5 43.59 -5.36 20.48
N ALA A 6 43.16 -4.16 20.06
CA ALA A 6 42.01 -4.04 19.18
C ALA A 6 42.38 -4.61 17.80
N SER A 7 41.80 -5.78 17.46
CA SER A 7 41.81 -6.30 16.09
C SER A 7 41.41 -5.18 15.12
N PRO A 8 42.05 -5.08 13.93
CA PRO A 8 41.58 -4.16 12.92
C PRO A 8 40.08 -4.39 12.68
N PRO A 9 39.29 -3.31 12.50
CA PRO A 9 37.87 -3.45 12.27
C PRO A 9 37.66 -4.36 11.05
N PRO A 10 36.72 -5.32 11.13
CA PRO A 10 36.46 -6.25 10.04
C PRO A 10 36.14 -5.48 8.75
N PRO A 11 36.53 -6.02 7.57
CA PRO A 11 36.21 -5.40 6.30
C PRO A 11 34.71 -5.12 6.19
N LEU A 12 34.36 -3.95 5.63
CA LEU A 12 32.96 -3.52 5.49
C LEU A 12 32.08 -4.62 4.87
N ARG A 13 32.60 -5.32 3.85
CA ARG A 13 31.98 -6.49 3.21
C ARG A 13 31.57 -7.58 4.19
N GLU A 14 32.46 -7.94 5.12
CA GLU A 14 32.20 -9.00 6.10
C GLU A 14 31.11 -8.56 7.08
N VAL A 15 31.19 -7.33 7.57
CA VAL A 15 30.17 -6.74 8.45
C VAL A 15 28.80 -6.75 7.77
N ILE A 16 28.72 -6.31 6.51
CA ILE A 16 27.48 -6.31 5.74
C ILE A 16 26.95 -7.73 5.56
N THR A 17 27.81 -8.69 5.19
CA THR A 17 27.41 -10.08 4.98
C THR A 17 26.85 -10.71 6.25
N GLN A 18 27.51 -10.51 7.39
CA GLN A 18 27.03 -10.98 8.68
C GLN A 18 25.71 -10.30 9.09
N SER A 19 25.58 -8.99 8.83
CA SER A 19 24.35 -8.24 9.09
C SER A 19 23.17 -8.73 8.24
N VAL A 20 23.36 -8.93 6.93
CA VAL A 20 22.35 -9.48 6.02
C VAL A 20 21.88 -10.86 6.50
N TYR A 21 22.83 -11.75 6.84
CA TYR A 21 22.50 -13.07 7.39
C TYR A 21 21.62 -12.98 8.65
N LYS A 22 22.02 -12.13 9.62
CA LYS A 22 21.26 -11.92 10.85
C LYS A 22 19.87 -11.33 10.57
N LEU A 23 19.76 -10.37 9.66
CA LEU A 23 18.48 -9.76 9.29
C LEU A 23 17.53 -10.76 8.62
N ARG A 24 18.03 -11.62 7.73
CA ARG A 24 17.25 -12.70 7.09
C ARG A 24 16.66 -13.67 8.12
N ILE A 25 17.43 -14.02 9.16
CA ILE A 25 16.92 -14.84 10.28
C ILE A 25 15.78 -14.13 11.01
N GLN A 26 15.91 -12.83 11.29
CA GLN A 26 14.84 -12.09 11.96
C GLN A 26 13.61 -11.94 11.06
N GLN A 27 13.79 -11.70 9.76
CA GLN A 27 12.70 -11.67 8.77
C GLN A 27 11.92 -12.99 8.80
N GLN A 28 12.59 -14.14 8.77
CA GLN A 28 11.92 -15.45 8.86
C GLN A 28 11.12 -15.62 10.15
N LYS A 29 11.63 -15.14 11.29
CA LYS A 29 10.89 -15.17 12.56
C LYS A 29 9.64 -14.29 12.52
N VAL A 30 9.71 -13.12 11.90
CA VAL A 30 8.56 -12.22 11.70
C VAL A 30 7.51 -12.89 10.80
N VAL A 31 7.93 -13.51 9.70
CA VAL A 31 7.04 -14.29 8.82
C VAL A 31 6.35 -15.41 9.59
N GLN A 32 7.10 -16.17 10.38
CA GLN A 32 6.55 -17.25 11.20
C GLN A 32 5.51 -16.73 12.23
N ALA A 33 5.80 -15.59 12.88
CA ALA A 33 4.86 -14.95 13.80
C ALA A 33 3.58 -14.48 13.08
N SER A 34 3.72 -13.88 11.89
CA SER A 34 2.60 -13.46 11.04
C SER A 34 1.71 -14.65 10.64
N LEU A 35 2.29 -15.79 10.25
CA LEU A 35 1.54 -17.01 9.95
C LEU A 35 0.75 -17.54 11.15
N ARG A 36 1.36 -17.56 12.35
CA ARG A 36 0.67 -17.99 13.58
C ARG A 36 -0.50 -17.07 13.93
N LEU A 37 -0.36 -15.76 13.72
CA LEU A 37 -1.44 -14.79 13.94
C LEU A 37 -2.55 -14.92 12.90
N LYS A 38 -2.22 -15.18 11.63
CA LYS A 38 -3.22 -15.46 10.59
C LYS A 38 -4.04 -16.72 10.91
N GLU A 39 -3.41 -17.74 11.47
CA GLU A 39 -4.15 -18.92 11.92
C GLU A 39 -5.05 -18.59 13.12
N ARG A 40 -4.55 -17.80 14.07
CA ARG A 40 -5.36 -17.31 15.20
C ARG A 40 -6.54 -16.44 14.75
N ASP A 41 -6.37 -15.60 13.73
CA ASP A 41 -7.44 -14.81 13.10
C ASP A 41 -8.57 -15.71 12.60
N LYS A 42 -8.25 -16.77 11.85
CA LYS A 42 -9.25 -17.73 11.36
C LYS A 42 -10.01 -18.42 12.50
N ILE A 43 -9.29 -18.85 13.53
CA ILE A 43 -9.90 -19.53 14.69
C ILE A 43 -10.82 -18.58 15.45
N LEU A 44 -10.38 -17.35 15.72
CA LEU A 44 -11.19 -16.34 16.42
C LEU A 44 -12.41 -15.94 15.59
N PHE A 45 -12.25 -15.79 14.28
CA PHE A 45 -13.34 -15.51 13.36
C PHE A 45 -14.40 -16.61 13.38
N GLN A 46 -13.98 -17.88 13.28
CA GLN A 46 -14.91 -19.01 13.34
C GLN A 46 -15.60 -19.10 14.71
N THR A 47 -14.87 -18.83 15.79
CA THR A 47 -15.42 -18.79 17.16
C THR A 47 -16.46 -17.69 17.31
N CYS A 48 -16.21 -16.50 16.75
CA CYS A 48 -17.14 -15.39 16.73
C CYS A 48 -18.43 -15.76 15.97
N VAL A 49 -18.31 -16.35 14.78
CA VAL A 49 -19.45 -16.84 13.99
C VAL A 49 -20.28 -17.86 14.78
N ASN A 50 -19.63 -18.81 15.46
CA ASN A 50 -20.32 -19.81 16.28
C ASN A 50 -21.04 -19.18 17.48
N ALA A 51 -20.42 -18.19 18.14
CA ALA A 51 -21.05 -17.46 19.25
C ALA A 51 -22.29 -16.66 18.80
N LEU A 52 -22.23 -16.03 17.63
CA LEU A 52 -23.39 -15.35 17.03
C LEU A 52 -24.52 -16.32 16.70
N ARG A 53 -24.22 -17.49 16.12
CA ARG A 53 -25.23 -18.53 15.84
C ARG A 53 -25.89 -19.05 17.11
N ALA A 54 -25.15 -19.12 18.21
CA ALA A 54 -25.66 -19.50 19.52
C ALA A 54 -26.40 -18.36 20.25
N ASN A 55 -26.64 -17.21 19.59
CA ASN A 55 -27.19 -15.99 20.17
C ASN A 55 -26.43 -15.44 21.39
N ASN A 56 -25.18 -15.85 21.59
CA ASN A 56 -24.32 -15.33 22.66
C ASN A 56 -23.57 -14.09 22.17
N ARG A 57 -24.25 -12.93 22.25
CA ARG A 57 -23.72 -11.67 21.72
C ARG A 57 -22.53 -11.12 22.50
N GLU A 58 -22.50 -11.31 23.81
CA GLU A 58 -21.37 -10.86 24.65
C GLU A 58 -20.07 -11.57 24.25
N ARG A 59 -20.12 -12.90 24.10
CA ARG A 59 -18.96 -13.68 23.66
C ARG A 59 -18.54 -13.31 22.24
N ALA A 60 -19.50 -13.07 21.34
CA ALA A 60 -19.21 -12.63 19.98
C ALA A 60 -18.51 -11.25 19.97
N ALA A 61 -18.96 -10.30 20.80
CA ALA A 61 -18.35 -8.98 20.92
C ALA A 61 -16.89 -9.06 21.40
N ILE A 62 -16.62 -9.89 22.41
CA ILE A 62 -15.24 -10.13 22.90
C ILE A 62 -14.38 -10.71 21.77
N CYS A 63 -14.85 -11.74 21.08
CA CYS A 63 -14.11 -12.33 19.96
C CYS A 63 -13.87 -11.32 18.82
N ALA A 64 -14.82 -10.44 18.52
CA ALA A 64 -14.68 -9.42 17.49
C ALA A 64 -13.62 -8.37 17.85
N ASN A 65 -13.57 -7.93 19.12
CA ASN A 65 -12.56 -6.99 19.59
C ASN A 65 -11.15 -7.60 19.52
N GLU A 66 -10.99 -8.82 20.04
CA GLU A 66 -9.71 -9.55 19.95
C GLU A 66 -9.28 -9.79 18.50
N LEU A 67 -10.23 -10.11 17.61
CA LEU A 67 -9.96 -10.28 16.19
C LEU A 67 -9.46 -8.98 15.54
N ALA A 68 -10.05 -7.84 15.91
CA ALA A 68 -9.61 -6.54 15.40
C ALA A 68 -8.16 -6.23 15.82
N GLU A 69 -7.79 -6.50 17.07
CA GLU A 69 -6.42 -6.33 17.56
C GLU A 69 -5.43 -7.30 16.89
N VAL A 70 -5.82 -8.56 16.69
CA VAL A 70 -5.01 -9.53 15.93
C VAL A 70 -4.74 -9.05 14.50
N ARG A 71 -5.76 -8.50 13.82
CA ARG A 71 -5.59 -7.95 12.46
C ARG A 71 -4.67 -6.73 12.41
N LYS A 72 -4.78 -5.83 13.39
CA LYS A 72 -3.83 -4.70 13.53
C LYS A 72 -2.40 -5.21 13.68
N LEU A 73 -2.19 -6.25 14.49
CA LEU A 73 -0.87 -6.84 14.69
C LEU A 73 -0.33 -7.53 13.42
N ILE A 74 -1.18 -8.23 12.67
CA ILE A 74 -0.80 -8.82 11.37
C ILE A 74 -0.32 -7.73 10.42
N ASN A 75 -1.09 -6.64 10.27
CA ASN A 75 -0.73 -5.52 9.40
C ASN A 75 0.61 -4.89 9.84
N PHE A 76 0.81 -4.69 11.14
CA PHE A 76 2.07 -4.17 11.67
C PHE A 76 3.26 -5.09 11.34
N LEU A 77 3.11 -6.41 11.52
CA LEU A 77 4.19 -7.36 11.19
C LEU A 77 4.50 -7.40 9.68
N GLN A 78 3.49 -7.25 8.82
CA GLN A 78 3.71 -7.14 7.37
C GLN A 78 4.54 -5.90 7.02
N GLN A 79 4.27 -4.76 7.67
CA GLN A 79 5.07 -3.55 7.48
C GLN A 79 6.52 -3.73 7.96
N VAL A 80 6.72 -4.42 9.08
CA VAL A 80 8.06 -4.77 9.58
C VAL A 80 8.79 -5.71 8.61
N GLU A 81 8.09 -6.69 8.03
CA GLU A 81 8.64 -7.60 7.02
C GLU A 81 9.16 -6.85 5.79
N LEU A 82 8.34 -5.94 5.24
CA LEU A 82 8.72 -5.08 4.11
C LEU A 82 9.90 -4.15 4.46
N ALA A 83 9.89 -3.58 5.67
CA ALA A 83 11.00 -2.75 6.14
C ALA A 83 12.32 -3.51 6.20
N LEU A 84 12.30 -4.74 6.73
CA LEU A 84 13.47 -5.62 6.80
C LEU A 84 13.97 -6.01 5.41
N GLU A 85 13.06 -6.37 4.50
CA GLU A 85 13.40 -6.71 3.12
C GLU A 85 14.12 -5.55 2.43
N ARG A 86 13.59 -4.33 2.57
CA ARG A 86 14.22 -3.14 2.01
C ARG A 86 15.62 -2.87 2.55
N VAL A 87 15.83 -3.02 3.87
CA VAL A 87 17.16 -2.84 4.47
C VAL A 87 18.13 -3.89 3.94
N ILE A 88 17.69 -5.14 3.81
CA ILE A 88 18.48 -6.23 3.24
C ILE A 88 18.90 -5.89 1.80
N LEU A 89 17.95 -5.49 0.95
CA LEU A 89 18.24 -5.13 -0.45
C LEU A 89 19.25 -3.99 -0.54
N ARG A 90 19.09 -2.93 0.26
CA ARG A 90 20.05 -1.82 0.31
C ARG A 90 21.45 -2.27 0.74
N LEU A 91 21.53 -3.14 1.76
CA LEU A 91 22.82 -3.68 2.21
C LEU A 91 23.47 -4.56 1.14
N GLU A 92 22.69 -5.30 0.36
CA GLU A 92 23.20 -6.10 -0.77
C GLU A 92 23.78 -5.19 -1.86
N THR A 93 23.12 -4.08 -2.21
CA THR A 93 23.68 -3.07 -3.13
C THR A 93 24.98 -2.46 -2.59
N VAL A 94 25.03 -2.10 -1.30
CA VAL A 94 26.24 -1.56 -0.67
C VAL A 94 27.39 -2.58 -0.69
N ARG A 95 27.08 -3.88 -0.54
CA ARG A 95 28.08 -4.95 -0.63
C ARG A 95 28.70 -5.01 -2.03
N GLU A 96 27.90 -4.94 -3.08
CA GLU A 96 28.39 -4.95 -4.47
C GLU A 96 29.31 -3.75 -4.74
N LEU A 97 28.92 -2.55 -4.29
CA LEU A 97 29.76 -1.36 -4.40
C LEU A 97 31.07 -1.50 -3.60
N SER A 98 31.04 -2.15 -2.43
CA SER A 98 32.24 -2.40 -1.63
C SER A 98 33.26 -3.29 -2.36
N ASP A 99 32.81 -4.26 -3.16
CA ASP A 99 33.71 -5.14 -3.93
C ASP A 99 34.43 -4.32 -5.02
N ILE A 100 33.71 -3.42 -5.72
CA ILE A 100 34.30 -2.50 -6.71
C ILE A 100 35.37 -1.60 -6.08
N ILE A 101 35.12 -1.08 -4.87
CA ILE A 101 36.10 -0.23 -4.16
C ILE A 101 37.38 -1.00 -3.80
N ILE A 102 37.25 -2.29 -3.43
CA ILE A 102 38.40 -3.15 -3.15
C ILE A 102 39.26 -3.32 -4.40
N ASP A 103 38.62 -3.51 -5.56
CA ASP A 103 39.29 -3.69 -6.86
C ASP A 103 39.93 -2.41 -7.40
N LEU A 104 39.37 -1.24 -7.09
CA LEU A 104 39.89 0.06 -7.55
C LEU A 104 41.09 0.56 -6.73
N LYS A 105 41.20 0.15 -5.45
CA LYS A 105 42.30 0.52 -4.56
C LYS A 105 43.71 0.16 -5.06
N PRO A 106 44.00 -1.02 -5.63
CA PRO A 106 45.30 -1.30 -6.25
C PRO A 106 45.57 -0.42 -7.48
N VAL A 107 44.56 -0.10 -8.30
CA VAL A 107 44.72 0.77 -9.48
C VAL A 107 45.21 2.17 -9.07
N LEU A 108 44.62 2.75 -8.02
CA LEU A 108 45.08 4.03 -7.45
C LEU A 108 46.52 3.97 -6.95
N ARG A 109 46.92 2.86 -6.31
CA ARG A 109 48.32 2.67 -5.87
C ARG A 109 49.28 2.61 -7.06
N THR A 110 48.91 1.92 -8.12
CA THR A 110 49.70 1.83 -9.35
C THR A 110 49.83 3.21 -10.02
N LEU A 111 48.73 3.95 -10.15
CA LEU A 111 48.70 5.28 -10.76
C LEU A 111 49.60 6.26 -10.00
N LYS A 112 49.54 6.23 -8.65
CA LYS A 112 50.43 7.00 -7.78
C LYS A 112 51.90 6.60 -7.91
N SER A 113 52.19 5.31 -8.10
CA SER A 113 53.56 4.82 -8.35
C SER A 113 54.12 5.33 -9.68
N VAL A 114 53.31 5.28 -10.74
CA VAL A 114 53.68 5.78 -12.07
C VAL A 114 53.91 7.30 -12.05
N SER A 115 52.99 8.06 -11.44
CA SER A 115 53.17 9.52 -11.26
C SER A 115 54.50 9.83 -10.55
N ARG A 116 54.85 9.09 -9.49
CA ARG A 116 56.13 9.27 -8.78
C ARG A 116 57.35 8.92 -9.64
N GLN A 117 57.26 7.93 -10.52
CA GLN A 117 58.38 7.59 -11.41
C GLN A 117 58.58 8.65 -12.50
N LEU A 118 57.50 9.26 -12.96
CA LEU A 118 57.54 10.29 -14.00
C LEU A 118 57.88 11.69 -13.45
N SER A 119 57.81 11.92 -12.14
CA SER A 119 58.00 13.27 -11.57
C SER A 119 59.39 13.87 -11.82
N GLU A 120 60.41 13.03 -11.96
CA GLU A 120 61.80 13.49 -12.21
C GLU A 120 62.08 13.75 -13.70
N ILE A 121 61.37 13.08 -14.62
CA ILE A 121 61.66 13.10 -16.06
C ILE A 121 60.62 13.93 -16.83
N LEU A 122 59.34 13.79 -16.49
CA LEU A 122 58.19 14.41 -17.15
C LEU A 122 57.19 14.94 -16.09
N PRO A 123 57.49 16.10 -15.46
CA PRO A 123 56.70 16.64 -14.36
C PRO A 123 55.28 17.04 -14.76
N GLU A 124 55.07 17.52 -15.99
CA GLU A 124 53.74 17.87 -16.51
C GLU A 124 52.83 16.64 -16.59
N VAL A 125 53.31 15.55 -17.18
CA VAL A 125 52.57 14.26 -17.26
C VAL A 125 52.34 13.67 -15.87
N SER A 126 53.32 13.79 -14.96
CA SER A 126 53.19 13.34 -13.57
C SER A 126 52.06 14.08 -12.83
N SER A 127 51.90 15.38 -13.07
CA SER A 127 50.85 16.21 -12.49
C SER A 127 49.46 15.77 -12.95
N GLU A 128 49.27 15.60 -14.26
CA GLU A 128 48.00 15.15 -14.85
C GLU A 128 47.58 13.77 -14.30
N ILE A 129 48.52 12.82 -14.23
CA ILE A 129 48.26 11.49 -13.67
C ILE A 129 47.87 11.57 -12.18
N ASN A 130 48.50 12.47 -11.43
CA ASN A 130 48.19 12.66 -10.01
C ASN A 130 46.81 13.33 -9.84
N GLU A 131 46.43 14.25 -10.72
CA GLU A 131 45.10 14.86 -10.74
C GLU A 131 44.03 13.80 -11.01
N ILE A 132 44.23 12.94 -12.02
CA ILE A 132 43.34 11.80 -12.29
C ILE A 132 43.24 10.88 -11.05
N ASN A 133 44.37 10.56 -10.41
CA ASN A 133 44.38 9.75 -9.19
C ASN A 133 43.59 10.39 -8.04
N ASN A 134 43.64 11.72 -7.91
CA ASN A 134 42.89 12.47 -6.92
C ASN A 134 41.40 12.50 -7.23
N VAL A 135 41.01 12.78 -8.49
CA VAL A 135 39.61 12.79 -8.94
C VAL A 135 38.95 11.42 -8.73
N ILE A 136 39.64 10.32 -9.08
CA ILE A 136 39.12 8.97 -8.85
C ILE A 136 39.03 8.68 -7.35
N GLY A 137 40.05 9.07 -6.57
CA GLY A 137 40.04 8.91 -5.11
C GLY A 137 38.92 9.69 -4.41
N GLU A 138 38.66 10.92 -4.84
CA GLU A 138 37.56 11.76 -4.39
C GLU A 138 36.21 11.15 -4.78
N THR A 139 36.07 10.68 -6.02
CA THR A 139 34.86 10.01 -6.51
C THR A 139 34.52 8.77 -5.68
N ILE A 140 35.50 7.93 -5.33
CA ILE A 140 35.27 6.78 -4.43
C ILE A 140 34.80 7.25 -3.04
N TYR A 141 35.37 8.35 -2.54
CA TYR A 141 35.03 8.87 -1.22
C TYR A 141 33.64 9.52 -1.19
N SER A 142 33.26 10.24 -2.26
CA SER A 142 31.95 10.89 -2.43
C SER A 142 30.84 9.90 -2.78
N THR A 143 31.17 8.79 -3.43
CA THR A 143 30.25 7.66 -3.68
C THR A 143 29.92 6.87 -2.42
N LYS A 144 30.45 7.26 -1.24
CA LYS A 144 29.87 6.82 0.02
C LYS A 144 28.39 7.16 0.00
N ILE A 145 27.55 6.13 -0.07
CA ILE A 145 26.11 6.20 0.16
C ILE A 145 25.93 6.91 1.49
N SER A 146 25.75 8.22 1.40
CA SER A 146 25.55 9.07 2.56
C SER A 146 24.16 8.73 3.05
N SER A 147 24.06 8.44 4.33
CA SER A 147 22.84 8.06 5.06
C SER A 147 21.69 9.07 4.94
N ASP A 148 21.91 10.17 4.22
CA ASP A 148 21.04 11.32 4.03
C ASP A 148 20.13 11.19 2.80
N GLU A 149 20.30 10.13 1.98
CA GLU A 149 19.28 9.78 0.99
C GLU A 149 18.00 9.33 1.72
N VAL A 150 17.02 10.22 1.65
CA VAL A 150 15.62 10.07 2.06
C VAL A 150 15.25 8.60 2.21
N ILE A 151 15.09 8.15 3.45
CA ILE A 151 14.48 6.86 3.75
C ILE A 151 13.03 6.97 3.28
N ILE A 152 12.77 6.64 2.01
CA ILE A 152 11.42 6.50 1.43
C ILE A 152 10.60 5.65 2.43
N PRO A 153 9.52 6.15 3.03
CA PRO A 153 8.71 5.34 3.94
C PRO A 153 8.26 4.05 3.24
N VAL A 154 8.09 2.95 3.99
CA VAL A 154 7.65 1.66 3.42
C VAL A 154 6.32 1.81 2.65
N ASP A 155 5.46 2.73 3.09
CA ASP A 155 4.15 2.99 2.48
C ASP A 155 4.19 3.93 1.27
N LYS A 156 5.36 4.39 0.80
CA LYS A 156 5.46 5.32 -0.33
C LYS A 156 6.19 4.69 -1.51
N VAL A 157 5.53 4.67 -2.66
CA VAL A 157 6.15 4.36 -3.94
C VAL A 157 6.71 5.66 -4.53
N THR A 158 7.89 5.59 -5.14
CA THR A 158 8.47 6.72 -5.87
C THR A 158 7.86 6.79 -7.26
N PRO A 159 7.82 7.97 -7.91
CA PRO A 159 7.29 8.08 -9.28
C PRO A 159 8.03 7.17 -10.28
N ALA A 160 9.35 7.02 -10.12
CA ALA A 160 10.14 6.06 -10.90
C ALA A 160 9.74 4.60 -10.60
N GLY A 161 9.47 4.28 -9.32
CA GLY A 161 8.99 2.95 -8.92
C GLY A 161 7.62 2.62 -9.51
N GLU A 162 6.70 3.59 -9.54
CA GLU A 162 5.37 3.41 -10.16
C GLU A 162 5.47 3.13 -11.66
N GLN A 163 6.34 3.84 -12.38
CA GLN A 163 6.58 3.57 -13.80
C GLN A 163 7.08 2.15 -14.04
N ILE A 164 8.05 1.68 -13.23
CA ILE A 164 8.57 0.32 -13.33
C ILE A 164 7.47 -0.71 -13.00
N LEU A 165 6.65 -0.47 -11.98
CA LEU A 165 5.53 -1.35 -11.66
C LEU A 165 4.54 -1.45 -12.82
N ASN A 166 4.23 -0.34 -13.49
CA ASN A 166 3.36 -0.33 -14.67
C ASN A 166 3.97 -1.10 -15.85
N GLU A 167 5.28 -0.94 -16.09
CA GLU A 167 6.01 -1.69 -17.12
C GLU A 167 5.94 -3.20 -16.85
N VAL A 168 6.24 -3.60 -15.62
CA VAL A 168 6.19 -5.01 -15.20
C VAL A 168 4.77 -5.57 -15.30
N THR A 169 3.76 -4.81 -14.88
CA THR A 169 2.35 -5.22 -15.02
C THR A 169 1.96 -5.42 -16.47
N SER A 170 2.29 -4.47 -17.37
CA SER A 170 2.00 -4.60 -18.80
C SER A 170 2.71 -5.81 -19.43
N PHE A 171 3.95 -6.06 -19.04
CA PHE A 171 4.69 -7.25 -19.48
C PHE A 171 4.01 -8.55 -19.02
N LEU A 172 3.55 -8.60 -17.77
CA LEU A 172 2.82 -9.75 -17.23
C LEU A 172 1.47 -9.96 -17.92
N GLU A 173 0.74 -8.89 -18.22
CA GLU A 173 -0.53 -8.95 -18.96
C GLU A 173 -0.33 -9.54 -20.36
N SER A 174 0.69 -9.09 -21.10
CA SER A 174 1.03 -9.67 -22.41
C SER A 174 1.34 -11.17 -22.32
N LYS A 175 2.16 -11.55 -21.33
CA LYS A 175 2.51 -12.96 -21.07
C LYS A 175 1.30 -13.83 -20.73
N ILE A 176 0.31 -13.27 -20.02
CA ILE A 176 -0.92 -13.98 -19.67
C ILE A 176 -1.82 -14.10 -20.90
N ALA A 177 -1.99 -13.02 -21.69
CA ALA A 177 -2.79 -13.01 -22.91
C ALA A 177 -2.31 -14.04 -23.93
N GLU A 178 -0.99 -14.21 -24.10
CA GLU A 178 -0.40 -15.26 -24.95
C GLU A 178 -0.70 -16.69 -24.49
N ARG A 179 -0.99 -16.88 -23.19
CA ARG A 179 -1.25 -18.19 -22.57
C ARG A 179 -2.74 -18.52 -22.50
N LEU A 180 -3.62 -17.56 -22.75
CA LEU A 180 -5.06 -17.78 -22.72
C LEU A 180 -5.52 -18.42 -24.03
N PRO A 181 -6.27 -19.54 -23.98
CA PRO A 181 -6.90 -20.09 -25.17
C PRO A 181 -7.95 -19.11 -25.72
N GLU A 182 -8.16 -19.11 -27.03
CA GLU A 182 -9.20 -18.28 -27.65
C GLU A 182 -10.56 -18.61 -27.01
N PRO A 183 -11.33 -17.57 -26.59
CA PRO A 183 -12.65 -17.79 -26.02
C PRO A 183 -13.52 -18.51 -27.06
N PRO A 184 -14.38 -19.46 -26.63
CA PRO A 184 -15.23 -20.19 -27.56
C PRO A 184 -16.05 -19.20 -28.37
N ALA A 185 -15.94 -19.30 -29.70
CA ALA A 185 -16.66 -18.45 -30.63
C ALA A 185 -18.15 -18.48 -30.28
N THR A 186 -18.68 -17.34 -29.83
CA THR A 186 -20.12 -17.17 -29.66
C THR A 186 -20.70 -17.26 -31.06
N GLN A 187 -21.34 -18.39 -31.35
CA GLN A 187 -22.18 -18.51 -32.53
C GLN A 187 -23.26 -17.45 -32.39
N GLU A 188 -23.29 -16.51 -33.33
CA GLU A 188 -24.38 -15.57 -33.50
C GLU A 188 -25.67 -16.37 -33.64
N THR A 189 -26.46 -16.41 -32.57
CA THR A 189 -27.84 -16.82 -32.65
C THR A 189 -28.58 -15.75 -33.46
N PRO A 190 -29.18 -16.10 -34.61
CA PRO A 190 -29.91 -15.13 -35.42
C PRO A 190 -31.12 -14.63 -34.63
N GLN A 191 -31.20 -13.31 -34.46
CA GLN A 191 -32.37 -12.62 -33.96
C GLN A 191 -33.49 -12.68 -35.00
N ILE A 192 -34.59 -13.39 -34.71
CA ILE A 192 -35.93 -13.05 -35.20
C ILE A 192 -36.95 -13.27 -34.07
N GLU A 193 -37.20 -12.17 -33.35
CA GLU A 193 -38.51 -11.63 -32.97
C GLU A 193 -39.78 -12.47 -33.24
N GLN A 194 -40.48 -12.86 -32.16
CA GLN A 194 -41.95 -12.81 -31.97
C GLN A 194 -42.42 -13.84 -30.91
N ALA A 195 -42.75 -13.38 -29.70
CA ALA A 195 -43.84 -13.89 -28.84
C ALA A 195 -43.82 -13.17 -27.48
N ARG A 196 -44.08 -11.85 -27.48
CA ARG A 196 -44.49 -11.14 -26.26
C ARG A 196 -46.01 -11.22 -26.18
N ALA A 197 -46.54 -12.32 -25.65
CA ALA A 197 -47.93 -12.37 -25.20
C ALA A 197 -48.07 -13.34 -24.02
N GLU A 198 -48.51 -12.76 -22.90
CA GLU A 198 -49.27 -13.38 -21.81
C GLU A 198 -48.61 -14.48 -20.95
N ILE A 199 -47.98 -14.09 -19.84
CA ILE A 199 -48.15 -14.83 -18.57
C ILE A 199 -48.53 -13.84 -17.45
N LYS A 200 -49.65 -14.17 -16.83
CA LYS A 200 -50.41 -13.43 -15.83
C LYS A 200 -49.64 -13.26 -14.50
N GLN A 201 -49.71 -12.04 -13.98
CA GLN A 201 -49.98 -11.66 -12.59
C GLN A 201 -49.73 -12.73 -11.50
N MET A 202 -48.68 -12.53 -10.69
CA MET A 202 -48.58 -13.05 -9.32
C MET A 202 -48.30 -11.88 -8.38
N VAL A 203 -49.22 -11.66 -7.44
CA VAL A 203 -49.13 -10.64 -6.39
C VAL A 203 -48.41 -11.26 -5.19
N ALA A 204 -47.31 -10.64 -4.76
CA ALA A 204 -46.68 -10.97 -3.49
C ALA A 204 -47.47 -10.33 -2.34
N LEU A 205 -48.00 -11.17 -1.45
CA LEU A 205 -48.64 -10.75 -0.19
C LEU A 205 -47.63 -10.00 0.68
N ALA A 206 -47.97 -8.78 1.06
CA ALA A 206 -47.32 -8.08 2.17
C ALA A 206 -47.64 -8.81 3.48
N ALA A 207 -46.60 -9.35 4.13
CA ALA A 207 -46.68 -9.74 5.54
C ALA A 207 -46.50 -8.47 6.39
N SER A 208 -47.63 -7.92 6.82
CA SER A 208 -47.73 -6.98 7.92
C SER A 208 -47.49 -7.72 9.23
N CYS A 209 -46.38 -7.42 9.92
CA CYS A 209 -46.28 -7.62 11.36
C CYS A 209 -45.73 -6.35 12.01
N SER A 210 -46.69 -5.61 12.57
CA SER A 210 -46.56 -4.57 13.57
C SER A 210 -45.87 -5.05 14.85
N GLN A 211 -45.01 -4.22 15.46
CA GLN A 211 -45.12 -3.92 16.89
C GLN A 211 -44.32 -2.67 17.25
N THR A 212 -45.05 -1.69 17.76
CA THR A 212 -44.57 -0.49 18.45
C THR A 212 -45.02 -0.56 19.90
N VAL A 213 -44.25 0.10 20.76
CA VAL A 213 -44.58 0.61 22.11
C VAL A 213 -44.45 -0.36 23.28
N GLY A 214 -43.63 0.07 24.23
CA GLY A 214 -43.50 -0.43 25.60
C GLY A 214 -42.22 0.11 26.23
N GLY A 215 -42.21 1.38 26.65
CA GLY A 215 -41.13 1.97 27.43
C GLY A 215 -41.39 1.82 28.93
N GLU A 216 -40.32 1.85 29.74
CA GLU A 216 -40.31 2.37 31.11
C GLU A 216 -38.88 2.51 31.63
N THR A 217 -38.63 3.62 32.32
CA THR A 217 -37.41 4.06 32.99
C THR A 217 -37.34 3.53 34.43
N VAL A 218 -36.16 3.15 34.92
CA VAL A 218 -35.82 3.19 36.37
C VAL A 218 -34.33 3.53 36.55
N GLU A 219 -34.06 4.54 37.37
CA GLU A 219 -32.75 4.97 37.90
C GLU A 219 -32.37 4.25 39.21
N GLY A 220 -31.07 4.26 39.54
CA GLY A 220 -30.48 4.07 40.88
C GLY A 220 -29.81 2.70 41.11
N ASP A 221 -28.68 2.52 41.78
CA ASP A 221 -27.73 3.39 42.52
C ASP A 221 -26.48 2.53 42.93
N GLY A 222 -25.34 3.16 43.27
CA GLY A 222 -24.22 2.58 44.04
C GLY A 222 -22.91 2.27 43.29
N CYS A 223 -21.94 3.20 43.15
CA CYS A 223 -20.77 3.47 44.04
C CYS A 223 -19.81 2.26 44.27
N ARG A 224 -18.46 2.30 44.23
CA ARG A 224 -17.43 3.36 44.27
C ARG A 224 -16.02 2.71 44.12
N SER A 225 -15.02 3.34 43.48
CA SER A 225 -13.64 3.55 44.00
C SER A 225 -12.64 3.97 42.91
N GLU A 226 -12.29 5.26 42.95
CA GLU A 226 -10.98 5.94 42.78
C GLU A 226 -9.76 5.16 42.23
N ASN A 227 -9.16 5.64 41.13
CA ASN A 227 -7.96 6.49 41.18
C ASN A 227 -7.44 6.93 39.78
N LEU A 228 -7.26 8.25 39.65
CA LEU A 228 -6.27 9.03 38.90
C LEU A 228 -5.36 8.31 37.89
N ILE A 229 -5.42 8.70 36.60
CA ILE A 229 -4.31 9.38 35.88
C ILE A 229 -4.90 10.32 34.82
N SER A 230 -4.64 11.62 34.98
CA SER A 230 -4.89 12.63 33.95
C SER A 230 -3.79 12.57 32.87
N PHE A 231 -4.17 12.38 31.61
CA PHE A 231 -3.30 12.75 30.48
C PHE A 231 -3.96 13.83 29.64
N ARG A 232 -3.17 14.87 29.41
CA ARG A 232 -3.43 16.05 28.59
C ARG A 232 -4.15 15.70 27.29
N LYS A 233 -5.22 16.45 27.06
CA LYS A 233 -5.89 16.69 25.79
C LYS A 233 -4.87 17.19 24.75
N ALA A 234 -4.44 16.30 23.86
CA ALA A 234 -4.02 16.65 22.52
C ALA A 234 -5.13 16.15 21.58
N GLU A 235 -5.84 17.09 20.97
CA GLU A 235 -6.84 16.83 19.94
C GLU A 235 -6.15 16.17 18.75
N ILE A 236 -6.22 14.84 18.70
CA ILE A 236 -6.07 14.10 17.44
C ILE A 236 -7.45 14.15 16.81
N GLN A 237 -7.63 15.07 15.87
CA GLN A 237 -8.74 15.03 14.93
C GLN A 237 -8.56 13.74 14.12
N GLU A 238 -9.34 12.72 14.48
CA GLU A 238 -9.44 11.48 13.74
C GLU A 238 -10.05 11.80 12.38
N ILE A 239 -9.21 11.98 11.37
CA ILE A 239 -9.64 11.95 9.97
C ILE A 239 -9.96 10.49 9.67
N SER A 240 -11.20 10.10 9.99
CA SER A 240 -11.76 8.82 9.57
C SER A 240 -11.97 8.90 8.06
N LEU A 241 -10.97 8.46 7.28
CA LEU A 241 -11.13 8.20 5.85
C LEU A 241 -12.05 6.98 5.69
N ARG A 242 -13.35 7.22 5.81
CA ARG A 242 -14.32 6.35 5.17
C ARG A 242 -14.17 6.59 3.67
N VAL A 243 -13.46 5.68 2.99
CA VAL A 243 -13.72 5.45 1.57
C VAL A 243 -15.13 4.83 1.52
N GLY A 244 -16.13 5.70 1.66
CA GLY A 244 -17.49 5.36 1.32
C GLY A 244 -17.54 5.10 -0.17
N LYS A 245 -18.46 4.23 -0.61
CA LYS A 245 -18.88 4.24 -2.02
C LYS A 245 -19.12 5.70 -2.40
N PRO A 246 -18.56 6.20 -3.52
CA PRO A 246 -18.78 7.58 -3.93
C PRO A 246 -20.29 7.81 -3.97
N SER A 247 -20.74 8.86 -3.30
CA SER A 247 -22.15 9.22 -3.36
C SER A 247 -22.53 9.42 -4.83
N LEU A 248 -23.77 9.12 -5.20
CA LEU A 248 -24.23 9.26 -6.59
C LEU A 248 -23.94 10.67 -7.14
N GLU A 249 -23.99 11.69 -6.29
CA GLU A 249 -23.66 13.08 -6.63
C GLU A 249 -22.19 13.29 -7.02
N GLU A 250 -21.26 12.58 -6.37
CA GLU A 250 -19.82 12.69 -6.62
C GLU A 250 -19.43 11.97 -7.90
N ALA A 251 -20.01 10.78 -8.13
CA ALA A 251 -19.86 10.06 -9.38
C ALA A 251 -20.47 10.82 -10.58
N LEU A 252 -21.59 11.51 -10.38
CA LEU A 252 -22.19 12.40 -11.39
C LEU A 252 -21.28 13.58 -11.72
N LEU A 253 -20.72 14.26 -10.72
CA LEU A 253 -19.80 15.38 -10.93
C LEU A 253 -18.56 14.96 -11.73
N GLU A 254 -18.02 13.77 -11.46
CA GLU A 254 -16.92 13.20 -12.23
C GLU A 254 -17.35 12.89 -13.68
N TYR A 255 -18.54 12.32 -13.85
CA TYR A 255 -19.11 12.05 -15.16
C TYR A 255 -19.27 13.32 -16.00
N VAL A 256 -19.79 14.41 -15.42
CA VAL A 256 -19.95 15.72 -16.08
C VAL A 256 -18.60 16.30 -16.51
N ARG A 257 -17.58 16.18 -15.66
CA ARG A 257 -16.21 16.63 -15.98
C ARG A 257 -15.63 15.86 -17.16
N ARG A 258 -15.90 14.55 -17.23
CA ARG A 258 -15.43 13.66 -18.30
C ARG A 258 -16.18 13.88 -19.61
N SER A 259 -17.48 14.19 -19.56
CA SER A 259 -18.31 14.40 -20.76
C SER A 259 -18.28 15.83 -21.31
N GLY A 260 -17.53 16.74 -20.67
CA GLY A 260 -17.38 18.12 -21.15
C GLY A 260 -18.63 18.99 -20.98
N GLY A 261 -19.55 18.61 -20.07
CA GLY A 261 -20.76 19.38 -19.76
C GLY A 261 -22.03 18.96 -20.51
N GLU A 262 -21.96 18.02 -21.45
CA GLU A 262 -23.14 17.41 -22.08
C GLU A 262 -23.50 16.10 -21.38
N ILE A 263 -24.76 15.93 -20.99
CA ILE A 263 -25.23 14.74 -20.27
C ILE A 263 -26.46 14.19 -20.98
N ASP A 264 -26.35 12.96 -21.48
CA ASP A 264 -27.47 12.15 -21.92
C ASP A 264 -27.98 11.34 -20.72
N LEU A 265 -29.21 11.62 -20.28
CA LEU A 265 -29.86 10.95 -19.15
C LEU A 265 -29.91 9.42 -19.32
N ILE A 266 -30.05 8.94 -20.56
CA ILE A 266 -30.16 7.52 -20.85
C ILE A 266 -28.83 6.81 -20.63
N ARG A 267 -27.76 7.38 -21.21
CA ARG A 267 -26.40 6.85 -21.06
C ARG A 267 -25.90 6.99 -19.64
N CYS A 268 -26.18 8.13 -18.99
CA CYS A 268 -25.77 8.41 -17.63
C CYS A 268 -26.39 7.44 -16.61
N SER A 269 -27.65 7.04 -16.80
CA SER A 269 -28.33 6.05 -15.95
C SER A 269 -27.69 4.66 -16.07
N HIS A 270 -27.39 4.24 -17.30
CA HIS A 270 -26.72 2.96 -17.54
C HIS A 270 -25.29 2.93 -16.97
N ASP A 271 -24.52 4.01 -17.18
CA ASP A 271 -23.12 4.07 -16.78
C ASP A 271 -22.94 4.17 -15.25
N LEU A 272 -23.87 4.81 -14.54
CA LEU A 272 -23.83 4.95 -13.08
C LEU A 272 -24.64 3.88 -12.33
N GLY A 273 -25.37 3.02 -13.05
CA GLY A 273 -26.22 1.99 -12.47
C GLY A 273 -27.34 2.53 -11.57
N ALA A 274 -27.79 3.77 -11.83
CA ALA A 274 -28.83 4.47 -11.07
C ALA A 274 -30.06 4.70 -11.94
N SER A 275 -31.25 4.76 -11.34
CA SER A 275 -32.48 5.03 -12.08
C SER A 275 -32.52 6.45 -12.62
N TYR A 276 -33.29 6.68 -13.70
CA TYR A 276 -33.45 8.01 -14.30
C TYR A 276 -33.90 9.06 -13.28
N GLU A 277 -34.81 8.68 -12.38
CA GLU A 277 -35.33 9.57 -11.34
C GLU A 277 -34.27 9.94 -10.29
N GLU A 278 -33.38 9.02 -9.95
CA GLU A 278 -32.29 9.28 -8.99
C GLU A 278 -31.23 10.20 -9.59
N VAL A 279 -30.90 9.99 -10.87
CA VAL A 279 -29.98 10.87 -11.61
C VAL A 279 -30.55 12.28 -11.73
N GLU A 280 -31.84 12.42 -12.06
CA GLU A 280 -32.50 13.72 -12.14
C GLU A 280 -32.54 14.44 -10.79
N LYS A 281 -32.93 13.74 -9.72
CA LYS A 281 -32.93 14.30 -8.35
C LYS A 281 -31.54 14.73 -7.91
N ALA A 282 -30.51 13.97 -8.25
CA ALA A 282 -29.12 14.30 -7.94
C ALA A 282 -28.59 15.49 -8.76
N LEU A 283 -29.01 15.63 -10.02
CA LEU A 283 -28.68 16.83 -10.81
C LEU A 283 -29.37 18.07 -10.23
N GLN A 284 -30.64 17.97 -9.85
CA GLN A 284 -31.36 19.06 -9.17
C GLN A 284 -30.72 19.43 -7.83
N SER A 285 -30.28 18.45 -7.03
CA SER A 285 -29.58 18.72 -5.76
C SER A 285 -28.22 19.40 -5.99
N LEU A 286 -27.46 18.98 -7.01
CA LEU A 286 -26.20 19.61 -7.40
C LEU A 286 -26.40 21.03 -7.95
N GLY A 287 -27.49 21.27 -8.66
CA GLY A 287 -27.92 22.59 -9.11
C GLY A 287 -28.28 23.50 -7.94
N ALA A 288 -29.06 23.01 -6.98
CA ALA A 288 -29.39 23.75 -5.75
C ALA A 288 -28.17 24.07 -4.89
N LYS A 289 -27.17 23.17 -4.88
CA LYS A 289 -25.86 23.37 -4.25
C LYS A 289 -24.92 24.30 -5.04
N GLY A 290 -25.33 24.77 -6.22
CA GLY A 290 -24.56 25.68 -7.07
C GLY A 290 -23.34 25.05 -7.75
N LYS A 291 -23.23 23.71 -7.78
CA LYS A 291 -22.07 23.00 -8.34
C LYS A 291 -22.17 22.77 -9.85
N VAL A 292 -23.39 22.80 -10.39
CA VAL A 292 -23.68 22.65 -11.81
C VAL A 292 -24.77 23.64 -12.21
N LYS A 293 -24.70 24.15 -13.44
CA LYS A 293 -25.76 24.96 -14.04
C LYS A 293 -26.43 24.11 -15.11
N ILE A 294 -27.72 23.82 -14.93
CA ILE A 294 -28.47 22.96 -15.84
C ILE A 294 -29.15 23.85 -16.88
N GLU A 295 -28.76 23.70 -18.14
CA GLU A 295 -29.43 24.33 -19.27
C GLU A 295 -30.07 23.23 -20.11
N VAL A 296 -31.42 23.20 -20.15
CA VAL A 296 -32.15 22.23 -20.96
C VAL A 296 -32.09 22.72 -22.40
N ARG A 297 -31.29 22.05 -23.22
CA ARG A 297 -31.25 22.27 -24.66
C ARG A 297 -32.56 21.73 -25.26
N ARG A 298 -33.48 22.64 -25.59
CA ARG A 298 -34.70 22.33 -26.37
C ARG A 298 -34.37 22.13 -27.83
#